data_AF-A0A6N2VF91-F1
#
_entry.id   AF-A0A6N2VF91-F1
#
_cell.length_a   1.000
_cell.length_b   1.000
_cell.length_c   1.000
_cell.angle_alpha   90.00
_cell.angle_beta   90.00
_cell.angle_gamma   90.00
#
_symmetry.space_group_name_H-M   'P 1'
#
loop_
_entity.id
_entity.type
_entity.pdbx_description
1 polymer ?
#
loop_
_entity_poly.entity_id
_entity_poly.type
_entity_poly.pdbx_seq_one_letter_code
_entity_poly.pdbx_strand_id
1 'polypeptide(L)' 'MIHPFREGNGRTQRIYIEQLCLNNGRFEIDFTDVSKEEMIAASVRSANASNDMLEKLISNCLVEK' A
#
# COMPACT_ATOMS: atom_id res chain seq x y z
N MET A 1 -5.47 0.59 14.41
CA MET A 1 -5.09 1.30 13.17
C MET A 1 -5.19 2.81 13.42
N ILE A 2 -4.16 3.58 13.07
CA ILE A 2 -4.11 5.03 13.29
C ILE A 2 -4.41 5.72 11.94
N HIS A 3 -5.44 6.58 11.90
CA HIS A 3 -5.79 7.41 10.74
C HIS A 3 -5.49 8.88 11.06
N PRO A 4 -4.25 9.36 10.80
CA PRO A 4 -3.79 10.65 11.31
C PRO A 4 -4.43 11.88 10.63
N PHE A 5 -5.05 11.72 9.46
CA PHE A 5 -5.71 12.80 8.72
C PHE A 5 -7.23 12.65 8.76
N ARG A 6 -7.95 13.78 8.71
CA ARG A 6 -9.42 13.78 8.60
C ARG A 6 -9.90 13.18 7.27
N GLU A 7 -9.15 13.41 6.20
CA GLU A 7 -9.43 12.92 4.84
C GLU A 7 -8.10 12.62 4.15
N GLY A 8 -8.09 11.66 3.22
CA GLY A 8 -6.93 11.42 2.35
C GLY A 8 -5.82 10.50 2.87
N ASN A 9 -6.01 9.79 4.00
CA ASN A 9 -5.02 8.84 4.53
C ASN A 9 -4.46 7.87 3.47
N GLY A 10 -5.31 7.26 2.65
CA GLY A 10 -4.86 6.30 1.63
C GLY A 10 -4.00 6.93 0.53
N ARG A 11 -4.27 8.19 0.15
CA ARG A 11 -3.44 8.93 -0.83
C ARG A 11 -2.07 9.22 -0.24
N THR A 12 -2.02 9.70 1.00
CA THR A 12 -0.75 9.97 1.69
C THR A 12 0.07 8.69 1.90
N GLN A 13 -0.58 7.58 2.27
CA GLN A 13 0.09 6.29 2.43
C GLN A 13 0.71 5.79 1.13
N ARG A 14 -0.01 5.87 -0.01
CA ARG A 14 0.52 5.45 -1.32
C ARG A 14 1.78 6.25 -1.70
N ILE A 15 1.72 7.58 -1.58
CA ILE A 15 2.87 8.46 -1.86
C ILE A 15 4.04 8.15 -0.92
N TYR A 16 3.78 7.92 0.36
CA TYR A 16 4.83 7.57 1.32
C TYR A 16 5.54 6.27 0.93
N ILE A 17 4.78 5.23 0.57
CA ILE A 17 5.36 3.93 0.17
C ILE A 17 6.14 4.08 -1.15
N GLU A 18 5.64 4.86 -2.10
CA GLU A 18 6.34 5.16 -3.35
C GLU A 18 7.69 5.82 -3.09
N GLN A 19 7.72 6.86 -2.25
CA GLN A 19 8.97 7.51 -1.85
C GLN A 19 9.90 6.57 -1.08
N LEU A 20 9.37 5.67 -0.24
CA LEU A 20 10.16 4.67 0.46
C LEU A 20 10.84 3.70 -0.52
N CYS A 21 10.13 3.23 -1.54
CA CYS A 21 10.68 2.38 -2.59
C CYS A 21 11.75 3.13 -3.40
N LEU A 22 11.44 4.32 -3.89
CA LEU A 22 12.40 5.15 -4.64
C LEU A 22 13.70 5.40 -3.86
N ASN A 23 13.59 5.70 -2.56
CA ASN A 23 14.74 5.98 -1.71
C ASN A 23 15.52 4.71 -1.31
N ASN A 24 14.91 3.52 -1.35
CA ASN A 24 15.64 2.27 -1.11
C ASN A 24 16.54 1.89 -2.31
N GLY A 25 16.26 2.42 -3.50
CA GLY A 25 17.06 2.27 -4.71
C GLY A 25 16.98 0.90 -5.41
N ARG A 26 16.27 -0.08 -4.83
CA ARG A 26 16.09 -1.44 -5.37
C ARG A 26 14.73 -1.65 -6.05
N PHE A 27 13.70 -0.99 -5.55
CA PHE A 27 12.33 -1.21 -6.00
C PHE A 27 11.66 0.09 -6.42
N GLU A 28 10.73 -0.04 -7.35
CA GLU A 28 9.62 0.88 -7.57
C GLU A 28 8.33 0.20 -7.12
N ILE A 29 7.24 0.97 -7.03
CA ILE A 29 5.93 0.42 -6.70
C ILE A 29 4.87 0.97 -7.66
N ASP A 30 4.16 0.07 -8.32
CA ASP A 30 3.09 0.39 -9.25
C ASP A 30 1.75 -0.15 -8.74
N PHE A 31 0.81 0.76 -8.52
CA PHE A 31 -0.53 0.48 -8.02
C PHE A 31 -1.60 0.63 -9.13
N THR A 32 -1.20 0.79 -10.39
CA THR A 32 -2.11 1.06 -11.53
C THR A 32 -3.20 -0.01 -11.66
N ASP A 33 -2.84 -1.27 -11.48
CA ASP A 33 -3.76 -2.41 -11.60
C ASP A 33 -4.48 -2.76 -10.30
N VAL A 34 -4.27 -2.01 -9.20
CA VAL A 34 -4.96 -2.24 -7.94
C VAL A 34 -6.27 -1.46 -7.89
N SER A 35 -7.38 -2.18 -7.83
CA SER A 35 -8.70 -1.57 -7.64
C SER A 35 -8.84 -0.95 -6.25
N LYS A 36 -9.75 0.00 -6.13
CA LYS A 36 -10.10 0.62 -4.85
C LYS A 36 -10.64 -0.44 -3.88
N GLU A 37 -11.45 -1.37 -4.38
CA GLU A 37 -12.12 -2.42 -3.61
C GLU A 37 -11.10 -3.41 -3.03
N GLU A 38 -10.10 -3.82 -3.82
CA GLU A 38 -9.01 -4.70 -3.35
C GLU A 38 -8.20 -4.03 -2.24
N MET A 39 -7.83 -2.76 -2.44
CA MET A 39 -7.07 -2.01 -1.43
C MET A 39 -7.86 -1.86 -0.13
N ILE A 40 -9.17 -1.59 -0.21
CA ILE A 40 -10.06 -1.49 0.96
C ILE A 40 -10.15 -2.85 1.66
N ALA A 41 -10.41 -3.93 0.93
CA ALA A 41 -10.53 -5.26 1.50
C ALA A 41 -9.25 -5.69 2.22
N ALA A 42 -8.08 -5.50 1.59
CA ALA A 42 -6.78 -5.78 2.17
C ALA A 42 -6.52 -4.94 3.44
N SER A 43 -6.86 -3.65 3.41
CA SER A 43 -6.69 -2.73 4.54
C SER A 43 -7.58 -3.10 5.73
N VAL A 44 -8.86 -3.42 5.48
CA VAL A 44 -9.80 -3.88 6.52
C VAL A 44 -9.32 -5.17 7.16
N ARG A 45 -8.81 -6.11 6.36
CA ARG A 45 -8.28 -7.38 6.87
C ARG A 45 -7.01 -7.18 7.72
N SER A 46 -6.10 -6.32 7.27
CA SER A 46 -4.90 -5.93 8.03
C SER A 46 -5.27 -5.23 9.35
N ALA A 47 -6.30 -4.38 9.36
CA ALA A 47 -6.80 -3.76 10.58
C ALA A 47 -7.29 -4.79 11.62
N ASN A 48 -7.74 -5.96 11.17
CA ASN A 48 -8.18 -7.09 11.99
C ASN A 48 -7.05 -8.12 12.23
N ALA A 49 -5.79 -7.66 12.27
CA ALA A 49 -4.59 -8.44 12.60
C ALA A 49 -4.17 -9.53 11.58
N SER A 50 -4.69 -9.49 10.35
CA SER A 50 -4.29 -10.41 9.27
C SER A 50 -3.72 -9.61 8.10
N ASN A 51 -2.39 -9.57 7.96
CA ASN A 51 -1.70 -8.77 6.94
C ASN A 51 -1.51 -9.49 5.61
N ASP A 52 -1.75 -10.79 5.53
CA ASP A 52 -1.50 -11.66 4.38
C ASP A 52 -1.98 -11.09 3.03
N MET A 53 -3.21 -10.54 2.99
CA MET A 53 -3.77 -9.98 1.77
C MET A 53 -3.08 -8.66 1.37
N LEU A 54 -2.75 -7.82 2.34
CA LEU A 54 -2.07 -6.55 2.10
C LEU A 54 -0.60 -6.76 1.71
N GLU A 55 0.08 -7.70 2.36
CA GLU A 55 1.45 -8.12 2.01
C GLU A 55 1.51 -8.64 0.57
N LYS A 56 0.57 -9.52 0.19
CA LYS A 56 0.48 -10.04 -1.17
C LYS A 56 0.21 -8.93 -2.19
N LEU A 57 -0.73 -8.02 -1.88
CA LEU A 57 -1.05 -6.88 -2.74
C LEU A 57 0.19 -6.00 -2.96
N ILE A 58 0.87 -5.59 -1.88
CA ILE A 58 2.09 -4.78 -1.97
C ILE A 58 3.18 -5.51 -2.76
N SER A 59 3.37 -6.81 -2.51
CA SER A 59 4.38 -7.62 -3.22
C SER A 59 4.12 -7.68 -4.72
N ASN A 60 2.86 -7.81 -5.14
CA ASN A 60 2.48 -7.81 -6.55
C ASN A 60 2.69 -6.44 -7.23
N CYS A 61 2.70 -5.37 -6.44
CA CYS A 61 2.94 -4.01 -6.93
C CYS A 61 4.44 -3.64 -6.98
N LEU A 62 5.33 -4.42 -6.37
CA LEU A 62 6.76 -4.12 -6.39
C LEU A 62 7.35 -4.45 -7.77
N VAL A 63 8.13 -3.51 -8.29
CA VAL A 63 8.89 -3.66 -9.53
C VAL A 63 10.36 -3.56 -9.18
N GLU A 64 11.17 -4.57 -9.55
CA GLU A 64 12.64 -4.48 -9.39
C GLU A 64 13.21 -3.49 -10.41
N LYS A 65 14.18 -2.70 -9.94
CA LYS A 65 14.87 -1.68 -10.72
C LYS A 65 16.12 -2.19 -11.40
#